data_AF-A0A399WFZ9-F1
#
_entry.id   AF-A0A399WFZ9-F1
#
_cell.length_a   1.000
_cell.length_b   1.000
_cell.length_c   1.000
_cell.angle_alpha   90.00
_cell.angle_beta   90.00
_cell.angle_gamma   90.00
#
_symmetry.space_group_name_H-M   'P 1'
#
loop_
_entity.id
_entity.type
_entity.pdbx_description
1 polymer ?
#
loop_
_entity_poly.entity_id
_entity_poly.type
_entity_poly.pdbx_seq_one_letter_code
_entity_poly.pdbx_strand_id
1 'polypeptide(L)'
;MKDLTPDSTGIQTLLQELYHENAGKVRETLEEIGRIGKGNGEVMKALQEFLRREQRMPLRILATQTISKIKEFSPPSAEKFKKPGFFQCPGAEKIKRVEIIDVTCPHCHKKGTASVAGFEHEFACESCGETVQREVPESCIEKCPVGSECVGEERYQKYLKGRKHLK
;
A
#
# COMPACT_ATOMS: atom_id res chain seq x y z
N MET A 1 29.05 9.25 24.90
CA MET A 1 29.23 7.97 24.17
C MET A 1 27.90 7.62 23.56
N LYS A 2 27.85 7.40 22.24
CA LYS A 2 26.59 7.12 21.51
C LYS A 2 26.20 5.67 21.76
N ASP A 3 25.01 5.46 22.32
CA ASP A 3 24.36 4.16 22.37
C ASP A 3 24.09 3.69 20.93
N LEU A 4 24.94 2.78 20.44
CA LEU A 4 24.72 2.03 19.21
C LEU A 4 23.80 0.87 19.56
N THR A 5 22.51 1.02 19.26
CA THR A 5 21.55 -0.07 19.35
C THR A 5 21.90 -1.15 18.32
N PRO A 6 22.06 -2.43 18.72
CA PRO A 6 22.41 -3.54 17.81
C PRO A 6 21.31 -3.88 16.79
N ASP A 7 20.13 -3.25 16.90
CA ASP A 7 18.94 -3.54 16.08
C ASP A 7 18.90 -2.76 14.74
N SER A 8 19.65 -1.66 14.65
CA SER A 8 19.62 -0.76 13.49
C SER A 8 20.35 -1.35 12.25
N THR A 9 21.42 -2.11 12.48
CA THR A 9 22.23 -2.73 11.42
C THR A 9 21.48 -3.89 10.75
N GLY A 10 20.70 -4.66 11.54
CA GLY A 10 19.89 -5.76 11.03
C GLY A 10 18.77 -5.28 10.10
N ILE A 11 18.02 -4.26 10.52
CA ILE A 11 16.95 -3.68 9.70
C ILE A 11 17.51 -3.07 8.41
N GLN A 12 18.60 -2.30 8.47
CA GLN A 12 19.19 -1.72 7.25
C GLN A 12 19.62 -2.78 6.24
N THR A 13 20.17 -3.91 6.71
CA THR A 13 20.53 -5.04 5.85
C THR A 13 19.29 -5.59 5.15
N LEU A 14 18.21 -5.82 5.88
CA LEU A 14 16.94 -6.27 5.31
C LEU A 14 16.38 -5.28 4.27
N LEU A 15 16.48 -3.98 4.51
CA LEU A 15 16.01 -2.98 3.54
C LEU A 15 16.80 -3.02 2.23
N GLN A 16 18.08 -3.37 2.27
CA GLN A 16 18.89 -3.56 1.07
C GLN A 16 18.51 -4.84 0.33
N GLU A 17 18.27 -5.93 1.06
CA GLU A 17 17.90 -7.23 0.48
C GLU A 17 16.54 -7.24 -0.24
N LEU A 18 15.67 -6.26 0.04
CA LEU A 18 14.41 -6.08 -0.69
C LEU A 18 14.59 -5.97 -2.21
N TYR A 19 15.74 -5.50 -2.68
CA TYR A 19 16.01 -5.27 -4.10
C TYR A 19 16.84 -6.40 -4.75
N HIS A 20 16.92 -7.56 -4.11
CA HIS A 20 17.67 -8.69 -4.63
C HIS A 20 16.97 -9.32 -5.88
N GLU A 21 17.77 -9.76 -6.85
CA GLU A 21 17.29 -10.39 -8.09
C GLU A 21 16.54 -11.72 -7.84
N ASN A 22 17.02 -12.53 -6.89
CA ASN A 22 16.37 -13.75 -6.43
C ASN A 22 15.07 -13.45 -5.64
N ALA A 23 13.93 -13.86 -6.20
CA ALA A 23 12.61 -13.65 -5.59
C ALA A 23 12.40 -14.40 -4.25
N GLY A 24 13.07 -15.55 -4.07
CA GLY A 24 13.03 -16.30 -2.81
C GLY A 24 13.64 -15.53 -1.65
N LYS A 25 14.80 -14.91 -1.88
CA LYS A 25 15.43 -14.05 -0.87
C LYS A 25 14.57 -12.84 -0.52
N VAL A 26 14.04 -12.14 -1.53
CA VAL A 26 13.14 -10.98 -1.29
C VAL A 26 11.91 -11.40 -0.48
N ARG A 27 11.36 -12.60 -0.76
CA ARG A 27 10.26 -13.15 0.02
C ARG A 27 10.65 -13.36 1.49
N GLU A 28 11.77 -14.01 1.77
CA GLU A 28 12.28 -14.22 3.13
C GLU A 28 12.49 -12.89 3.86
N THR A 29 13.09 -11.91 3.18
CA THR A 29 13.27 -10.55 3.70
C THR A 29 11.93 -9.89 4.04
N LEU A 30 10.91 -9.98 3.18
CA LEU A 30 9.57 -9.43 3.43
C LEU A 30 8.86 -10.10 4.61
N GLU A 31 9.06 -11.41 4.80
CA GLU A 31 8.55 -12.15 5.95
C GLU A 31 9.23 -11.70 7.25
N GLU A 32 10.55 -11.51 7.22
CA GLU A 32 11.32 -11.02 8.36
C GLU A 32 10.92 -9.60 8.76
N ILE A 33 10.82 -8.70 7.79
CA ILE A 33 10.31 -7.35 8.01
C ILE A 33 8.92 -7.38 8.65
N GLY A 34 8.06 -8.33 8.27
CA GLY A 34 6.74 -8.52 8.88
C GLY A 34 6.79 -8.91 10.35
N ARG A 35 7.87 -9.54 10.81
CA ARG A 35 8.08 -9.93 12.22
C ARG A 35 8.61 -8.79 13.07
N ILE A 36 9.60 -8.05 12.57
CA ILE A 36 10.37 -7.09 13.39
C ILE A 36 10.06 -5.61 13.07
N GLY A 37 9.44 -5.31 11.93
CA GLY A 37 9.28 -3.94 11.42
C GLY A 37 8.12 -3.14 12.00
N LYS A 38 7.46 -3.63 13.07
CA LYS A 38 6.26 -2.99 13.63
C LYS A 38 6.56 -1.58 14.14
N GLY A 39 5.74 -0.60 13.74
CA GLY A 39 5.90 0.80 14.15
C GLY A 39 7.10 1.52 13.52
N ASN A 40 7.89 0.85 12.68
CA ASN A 40 9.08 1.43 12.09
C ASN A 40 8.73 2.24 10.82
N GLY A 41 8.88 3.57 10.92
CA GLY A 41 8.58 4.49 9.81
C GLY A 41 9.53 4.37 8.60
N GLU A 42 10.78 3.95 8.80
CA GLU A 42 11.73 3.73 7.71
C GLU A 42 11.36 2.49 6.91
N VAL A 43 11.01 1.41 7.61
CA VAL A 43 10.50 0.17 7.00
C VAL A 43 9.24 0.46 6.18
N MET A 44 8.30 1.23 6.72
CA MET A 44 7.08 1.61 5.99
C MET A 44 7.38 2.37 4.70
N LYS A 45 8.33 3.30 4.71
CA LYS A 45 8.76 4.03 3.50
C LYS A 45 9.45 3.10 2.50
N ALA A 46 10.30 2.20 2.98
CA ALA A 46 10.99 1.24 2.13
C ALA A 46 10.02 0.28 1.43
N LEU A 47 8.99 -0.21 2.14
CA LEU A 47 7.95 -1.06 1.54
C LEU A 47 7.09 -0.28 0.51
N GLN A 48 6.81 1.00 0.75
CA GLN A 48 6.13 1.85 -0.23
C GLN A 48 6.96 2.04 -1.50
N GLU A 49 8.27 2.24 -1.36
CA GLU A 49 9.17 2.37 -2.51
C GLU A 49 9.36 1.04 -3.25
N PHE A 50 9.45 -0.06 -2.51
CA PHE A 50 9.45 -1.41 -3.07
C PHE A 50 8.21 -1.65 -3.94
N LEU A 51 7.01 -1.29 -3.45
CA LEU A 51 5.77 -1.41 -4.24
C LEU A 51 5.77 -0.54 -5.50
N ARG A 52 6.50 0.57 -5.55
CA ARG A 52 6.59 1.37 -6.78
C ARG A 52 7.45 0.71 -7.85
N ARG A 53 8.56 0.08 -7.45
CA ARG A 53 9.59 -0.44 -8.37
C ARG A 53 9.43 -1.91 -8.72
N GLU A 54 8.93 -2.71 -7.78
CA GLU A 54 8.86 -4.15 -7.95
C GLU A 54 7.86 -4.52 -9.06
N GLN A 55 8.33 -5.34 -9.99
CA GLN A 55 7.55 -5.82 -11.13
C GLN A 55 6.86 -7.14 -10.80
N ARG A 56 7.46 -7.97 -9.93
CA ARG A 56 6.96 -9.32 -9.64
C ARG A 56 5.74 -9.27 -8.74
N MET A 57 4.58 -9.61 -9.31
CA MET A 57 3.28 -9.58 -8.61
C MET A 57 3.23 -10.32 -7.27
N PRO A 58 3.75 -11.56 -7.15
CA PRO A 58 3.69 -12.28 -5.87
C PRO A 58 4.37 -11.52 -4.73
N LEU A 59 5.45 -10.80 -5.03
CA LEU A 59 6.21 -10.03 -4.04
C LEU A 59 5.50 -8.73 -3.67
N ARG A 60 4.86 -8.06 -4.65
CA ARG A 60 4.01 -6.87 -4.37
C ARG A 60 2.85 -7.20 -3.43
N ILE A 61 2.20 -8.35 -3.65
CA ILE A 61 1.11 -8.82 -2.79
C ILE A 61 1.63 -9.07 -1.37
N LEU A 62 2.76 -9.77 -1.25
CA LEU A 62 3.38 -10.04 0.05
C LEU A 62 3.78 -8.74 0.76
N ALA A 63 4.39 -7.78 0.05
CA ALA A 63 4.73 -6.48 0.61
C ALA A 63 3.49 -5.72 1.12
N THR A 64 2.38 -5.75 0.38
CA THR A 64 1.10 -5.17 0.82
C THR A 64 0.61 -5.81 2.12
N GLN A 65 0.68 -7.14 2.22
CA GLN A 65 0.32 -7.87 3.44
C GLN A 65 1.26 -7.53 4.60
N THR A 66 2.56 -7.41 4.34
CA THR A 66 3.56 -7.00 5.32
C THR A 66 3.28 -5.60 5.85
N ILE A 67 2.98 -4.62 5.00
CA ILE A 67 2.54 -3.28 5.40
C ILE A 67 1.35 -3.36 6.37
N SER A 68 0.34 -4.18 6.05
CA SER A 68 -0.82 -4.34 6.92
C SER A 68 -0.48 -4.94 8.28
N LYS A 69 0.53 -5.81 8.37
CA LYS A 69 0.99 -6.43 9.63
C LYS A 69 1.76 -5.44 10.51
N ILE A 70 2.62 -4.61 9.91
CA ILE A 70 3.55 -3.76 10.66
C ILE A 70 2.98 -2.37 11.00
N LYS A 71 1.90 -1.96 10.32
CA LYS A 71 1.26 -0.67 10.52
C LYS A 71 0.74 -0.56 11.96
N GLU A 72 1.33 0.34 12.74
CA GLU A 72 0.73 0.78 13.99
C GLU A 72 -0.50 1.63 13.69
N PHE A 73 -1.68 1.08 14.01
CA PHE A 73 -2.92 1.82 13.93
C PHE A 73 -3.08 2.68 15.17
N SER A 74 -2.59 3.93 15.12
CA SER A 74 -3.13 4.99 15.96
C SER A 74 -4.15 5.77 15.12
N PRO A 75 -5.46 5.47 15.23
CA PRO A 75 -6.44 6.31 14.58
C PRO A 75 -6.36 7.69 15.24
N PRO A 76 -6.20 8.78 14.48
CA PRO A 76 -6.55 10.09 15.02
C PRO A 76 -7.98 10.00 15.55
N SER A 77 -8.19 10.53 16.76
CA SER A 77 -9.45 10.49 17.48
C SER A 77 -10.54 11.17 16.65
N ALA A 78 -11.21 10.40 15.79
CA ALA A 78 -12.48 10.79 15.22
C ALA A 78 -13.50 10.66 16.35
N GLU A 79 -13.47 11.59 17.30
CA GLU A 79 -14.31 11.56 18.51
C GLU A 79 -15.82 11.60 18.20
N LYS A 80 -16.20 11.86 16.95
CA LYS A 80 -17.58 12.19 16.60
C LYS A 80 -18.38 11.08 15.91
N PHE A 81 -17.75 10.00 15.42
CA PHE A 81 -18.49 8.91 14.77
C PHE A 81 -18.13 7.55 15.35
N LYS A 82 -18.92 7.08 16.33
CA LYS A 82 -18.91 5.68 16.74
C LYS A 82 -19.73 4.88 15.73
N LYS A 83 -19.03 4.23 14.80
CA LYS A 83 -19.65 3.30 13.85
C LYS A 83 -20.52 2.27 14.60
N PRO A 84 -21.83 2.12 14.26
CA PRO A 84 -22.68 1.12 14.88
C PRO A 84 -22.11 -0.29 14.62
N GLY A 85 -22.09 -1.14 15.65
CA GLY A 85 -21.49 -2.48 15.58
C GLY A 85 -22.08 -3.41 14.51
N PHE A 86 -23.30 -3.12 14.04
CA PHE A 86 -24.01 -3.86 13.00
C PHE A 86 -23.81 -3.31 11.58
N PHE A 87 -23.23 -2.11 11.41
CA PHE A 87 -23.06 -1.51 10.09
C PHE A 87 -21.75 -2.01 9.47
N GLN A 88 -21.75 -3.17 8.81
CA GLN A 88 -20.64 -3.53 7.93
C GLN A 88 -20.69 -2.60 6.71
N CYS A 89 -19.58 -1.89 6.42
CA CYS A 89 -19.55 -1.05 5.23
C CYS A 89 -19.58 -1.99 4.02
N PRO A 90 -20.64 -1.99 3.19
CA PRO A 90 -20.76 -2.93 2.08
C PRO A 90 -19.62 -2.73 1.08
N GLY A 91 -19.09 -1.51 0.95
CA GLY A 91 -17.90 -1.24 0.16
C GLY A 91 -16.60 -1.81 0.76
N ALA A 92 -16.50 -1.92 2.09
CA ALA A 92 -15.29 -2.36 2.77
C ALA A 92 -15.01 -3.87 2.64
N GLU A 93 -16.00 -4.67 2.24
CA GLU A 93 -15.82 -6.11 2.08
C GLU A 93 -14.93 -6.45 0.87
N LYS A 94 -15.16 -5.76 -0.26
CA LYS A 94 -14.37 -5.94 -1.49
C LYS A 94 -13.00 -5.24 -1.41
N ILE A 95 -12.90 -4.15 -0.66
CA ILE A 95 -11.66 -3.38 -0.50
C ILE A 95 -10.57 -4.13 0.30
N LYS A 96 -10.96 -5.08 1.16
CA LYS A 96 -10.00 -5.83 2.00
C LYS A 96 -9.15 -6.84 1.24
N ARG A 97 -9.49 -7.17 0.00
CA ARG A 97 -8.81 -8.21 -0.78
C ARG A 97 -7.91 -7.55 -1.82
N VAL A 98 -6.66 -8.00 -1.87
CA VAL A 98 -5.72 -7.64 -2.94
C VAL A 98 -6.05 -8.53 -4.13
N GLU A 99 -6.47 -7.94 -5.24
CA GLU A 99 -6.81 -8.65 -6.48
C GLU A 99 -5.75 -8.38 -7.54
N ILE A 100 -5.51 -9.37 -8.41
CA ILE A 100 -4.66 -9.20 -9.60
C ILE A 100 -5.60 -8.93 -10.78
N ILE A 101 -5.37 -7.83 -11.50
CA ILE A 101 -6.10 -7.51 -12.73
C ILE A 101 -5.15 -7.43 -13.91
N ASP A 102 -5.69 -7.68 -15.11
CA ASP A 102 -4.99 -7.45 -16.36
C ASP A 102 -5.02 -5.96 -16.73
N VAL A 103 -3.87 -5.43 -17.13
CA VAL A 103 -3.69 -4.04 -17.56
C VAL A 103 -2.87 -4.00 -18.84
N THR A 104 -3.19 -3.06 -19.73
CA THR A 104 -2.38 -2.82 -20.93
C THR A 104 -1.46 -1.63 -20.67
N CYS A 105 -0.15 -1.83 -20.84
CA CYS A 105 0.83 -0.77 -20.63
C CYS A 105 0.75 0.29 -21.74
N PRO A 106 0.63 1.60 -21.43
CA PRO A 106 0.60 2.65 -22.45
C PRO A 106 1.95 2.87 -23.15
N HIS A 107 3.06 2.39 -22.55
CA HIS A 107 4.40 2.55 -23.12
C HIS A 107 4.77 1.42 -24.08
N CYS A 108 4.58 0.16 -23.66
CA CYS A 108 4.99 -1.00 -24.46
C CYS A 108 3.83 -1.77 -25.10
N HIS A 109 2.58 -1.39 -24.84
CA HIS A 109 1.35 -1.99 -25.38
C HIS A 109 1.16 -3.48 -25.06
N LYS A 110 2.02 -4.08 -24.24
CA LYS A 110 1.88 -5.44 -23.75
C LYS A 110 0.87 -5.50 -22.61
N LYS A 111 0.18 -6.63 -22.52
CA LYS A 111 -0.63 -6.98 -21.36
C LYS A 111 0.32 -7.36 -20.22
N GLY A 112 0.11 -6.76 -19.06
CA GLY A 112 0.75 -7.15 -17.80
C GLY A 112 -0.31 -7.28 -16.72
N THR A 113 0.12 -7.59 -15.50
CA THR A 113 -0.77 -7.66 -14.35
C THR A 113 -0.48 -6.54 -13.35
N ALA A 114 -1.50 -6.12 -12.60
CA ALA A 114 -1.38 -5.11 -11.55
C ALA A 114 -2.03 -5.61 -10.26
N SER A 115 -1.41 -5.31 -9.12
CA SER A 115 -1.91 -5.64 -7.77
C SER A 115 -2.87 -4.55 -7.39
N VAL A 116 -4.15 -4.72 -7.71
CA VAL A 116 -5.16 -3.82 -7.19
C VAL A 116 -5.44 -4.22 -5.75
N ALA A 117 -4.58 -3.72 -4.86
CA ALA A 117 -4.98 -3.37 -3.50
C ALA A 117 -5.93 -2.15 -3.55
N GLY A 118 -7.04 -2.25 -4.29
CA GLY A 118 -8.10 -1.25 -4.47
C GLY A 118 -7.73 0.11 -5.07
N PHE A 119 -6.48 0.59 -4.99
CA PHE A 119 -6.17 2.02 -5.08
C PHE A 119 -4.79 2.38 -5.64
N GLU A 120 -3.98 1.42 -6.09
CA GLU A 120 -2.67 1.76 -6.69
C GLU A 120 -2.88 2.56 -7.97
N HIS A 121 -2.56 3.85 -7.95
CA HIS A 121 -2.60 4.74 -9.11
C HIS A 121 -1.38 4.51 -10.02
N GLU A 122 -0.23 4.17 -9.43
CA GLU A 122 1.05 4.01 -10.10
C GLU A 122 1.64 2.63 -9.81
N PHE A 123 2.22 1.99 -10.82
CA PHE A 123 2.92 0.71 -10.70
C PHE A 123 3.96 0.54 -11.82
N ALA A 124 5.01 -0.24 -11.58
CA ALA A 124 5.99 -0.59 -12.62
C ALA A 124 5.44 -1.69 -13.54
N CYS A 125 5.57 -1.51 -14.86
CA CYS A 125 5.17 -2.51 -15.83
C CYS A 125 6.11 -3.74 -15.80
N GLU A 126 5.53 -4.94 -15.72
CA GLU A 126 6.28 -6.21 -15.78
C GLU A 126 7.08 -6.44 -17.06
N SER A 127 6.66 -5.82 -18.17
CA SER A 127 7.28 -6.05 -19.48
C SER A 127 8.39 -5.06 -19.81
N CYS A 128 8.23 -3.78 -19.45
CA CYS A 128 9.16 -2.72 -19.84
C CYS A 128 9.75 -1.95 -18.66
N GLY A 129 9.31 -2.21 -17.43
CA GLY A 129 9.79 -1.55 -16.22
C GLY A 129 9.31 -0.11 -16.02
N GLU A 130 8.70 0.50 -17.04
CA GLU A 130 8.21 1.88 -16.98
C GLU A 130 7.06 2.03 -15.97
N THR A 131 7.01 3.17 -15.29
CA THR A 131 5.93 3.51 -14.35
C THR A 131 4.66 3.82 -15.12
N VAL A 132 3.64 2.99 -14.92
CA VAL A 132 2.31 3.16 -15.50
C VAL A 132 1.42 3.87 -14.49
N GLN A 133 0.82 4.97 -14.93
CA GLN A 133 -0.28 5.62 -14.22
C GLN A 133 -1.60 5.15 -14.79
N ARG A 134 -2.54 4.75 -13.93
CA ARG A 134 -3.90 4.36 -14.33
C ARG A 134 -4.94 5.27 -13.73
N GLU A 135 -6.07 5.38 -14.40
CA GLU A 135 -7.24 6.03 -13.82
C GLU A 135 -7.77 5.22 -12.62
N VAL A 136 -7.98 5.92 -11.51
CA VAL A 136 -8.58 5.34 -10.31
C VAL A 136 -10.05 5.75 -10.28
N PRO A 137 -10.99 4.80 -10.33
CA PRO A 137 -12.41 5.12 -10.31
C PRO A 137 -12.81 5.78 -8.99
N GLU A 138 -13.96 6.46 -8.98
CA GLU A 138 -14.61 6.98 -7.77
C GLU A 138 -14.59 5.99 -6.61
N SER A 139 -14.06 6.44 -5.47
CA SER A 139 -13.94 5.64 -4.26
C SER A 139 -15.29 5.43 -3.59
N CYS A 140 -15.36 4.43 -2.69
CA CYS A 140 -16.58 4.16 -1.94
C CYS A 140 -17.01 5.31 -1.02
N ILE A 141 -16.07 6.15 -0.55
CA ILE A 141 -16.38 7.29 0.33
C ILE A 141 -16.97 8.47 -0.46
N GLU A 142 -16.72 8.57 -1.76
CA GLU A 142 -17.34 9.59 -2.62
C GLU A 142 -18.76 9.22 -3.02
N LYS A 143 -19.00 7.93 -3.25
CA LYS A 143 -20.34 7.42 -3.59
C LYS A 143 -21.25 7.30 -2.36
N CYS A 144 -20.70 7.33 -1.16
CA CYS A 144 -21.46 7.12 0.07
C CYS A 144 -22.09 8.43 0.56
N PRO A 145 -23.42 8.47 0.80
CA PRO A 145 -24.10 9.67 1.31
C PRO A 145 -23.56 10.19 2.64
N VAL A 146 -23.02 9.30 3.48
CA VAL A 146 -22.44 9.62 4.80
C VAL A 146 -20.91 9.51 4.81
N GLY A 147 -20.27 9.55 3.63
CA GLY A 147 -18.84 9.32 3.47
C GLY A 147 -17.98 10.32 4.24
N SER A 148 -18.29 11.62 4.14
CA SER A 148 -17.58 12.70 4.85
C SER A 148 -17.71 12.59 6.36
N GLU A 149 -18.91 12.29 6.86
CA GLU A 149 -19.19 12.06 8.29
C GLU A 149 -18.44 10.83 8.82
N CYS A 150 -18.41 9.75 8.05
CA CYS A 150 -17.79 8.49 8.44
C CYS A 150 -16.26 8.61 8.56
N VAL A 151 -15.59 9.34 7.67
CA VAL A 151 -14.12 9.50 7.70
C VAL A 151 -13.65 10.74 8.46
N GLY A 152 -14.56 11.69 8.70
CA GLY A 152 -14.30 13.01 9.25
C GLY A 152 -13.97 14.03 8.15
N GLU A 153 -14.52 15.24 8.29
CA GLU A 153 -14.45 16.31 7.30
C GLU A 153 -13.02 16.64 6.87
N GLU A 154 -12.09 16.76 7.82
CA GLU A 154 -10.69 17.08 7.54
C GLU A 154 -10.04 16.06 6.60
N ARG A 155 -10.26 14.76 6.86
CA ARG A 155 -9.73 13.67 6.03
C ARG A 155 -10.41 13.63 4.67
N TYR A 156 -11.72 13.88 4.62
CA TYR A 156 -12.48 13.93 3.37
C TYR A 156 -11.98 15.05 2.46
N GLN A 157 -11.73 16.24 3.00
CA GLN A 157 -11.18 17.36 2.24
C GLN A 157 -9.75 17.09 1.76
N LYS A 158 -8.91 16.48 2.60
CA LYS A 158 -7.55 16.07 2.19
C LYS A 158 -7.60 15.08 1.02
N TYR A 159 -8.53 14.13 1.06
CA TYR A 159 -8.77 13.18 -0.03
C TYR A 159 -9.21 13.88 -1.33
N LEU A 160 -10.20 14.78 -1.27
CA LEU A 160 -10.69 15.52 -2.44
C LEU A 160 -9.61 16.42 -3.06
N LYS A 161 -8.70 16.99 -2.25
CA LYS A 161 -7.55 17.73 -2.77
C LYS A 161 -6.60 16.83 -3.54
N GLY A 162 -6.25 15.66 -3.00
CA GLY A 162 -5.44 14.66 -3.71
C GLY A 162 -6.05 14.22 -5.03
N ARG A 163 -7.38 14.01 -5.04
CA ARG A 163 -8.18 13.70 -6.24
C ARG A 163 -8.04 14.71 -7.38
N LYS A 164 -7.92 16.01 -7.08
CA LYS A 164 -7.79 17.06 -8.11
C LYS A 164 -6.47 16.98 -8.87
N HIS A 165 -5.45 16.36 -8.29
CA HIS A 165 -4.14 16.15 -8.93
C HIS A 165 -4.08 14.84 -9.73
N LEU A 166 -5.14 14.03 -9.72
CA LEU A 166 -5.27 12.77 -10.47
C LEU A 166 -6.14 12.92 -11.73
N LYS A 167 -6.61 14.14 -12.04
CA LYS A 167 -7.42 14.47 -13.22
C LYS A 167 -6.59 15.23 -14.23
#